data_AF-H6RDP3-F1
#
_entry.id   AF-H6RDP3-F1
#
_cell.length_a   1.000
_cell.length_b   1.000
_cell.length_c   1.000
_cell.angle_alpha   90.00
_cell.angle_beta   90.00
_cell.angle_gamma   90.00
#
_symmetry.space_group_name_H-M   'P 1'
#
loop_
_entity.id
_entity.type
_entity.pdbx_description
1 polymer ?
#
loop_
_entity_poly.entity_id
_entity_poly.type
_entity_poly.pdbx_seq_one_letter_code
_entity_poly.pdbx_strand_id
1 'polypeptide(L)'
;MRKNVKGFIVIALIVLAGGAVLFGPLLNKDETPAEARFDFLGDVATVADLESTIKIKLVGEEGLAKVELLLDSRVIKSWSKPTSNLEFKFAPKNIGTFTFQVVSTDSDGLMKVDERRLKVVSNITPEALTAKIVQTHAHDITSFTQGLEFYEGRLFEGTGQRGQSKISEINLEGEPVGNTIKMDGTYFGEGITMMDGILFQLTWQKGVCFTYSIEDTLKILPGNFNYVGQDGWGLCNDGKSLIMSDGTERITFRSPKTFQAERTIDVYNNRGALTQLNELEYINGKIYANVYQTNLIVVIDPETGKTLEQINCDNLVVQGRGNGDVLNGIAYNPETGKTYLTGKLWPKMFEVEFTKNETIAQ
;
A
#
# COMPACT_ATOMS: atom_id res chain seq x y z
N MET A 1 29.79 -14.79 -26.74
CA MET A 1 30.37 -14.73 -25.38
C MET A 1 29.69 -13.59 -24.62
N ARG A 2 28.68 -13.92 -23.79
CA ARG A 2 27.99 -12.93 -22.94
C ARG A 2 28.87 -12.64 -21.73
N LYS A 3 29.41 -11.43 -21.63
CA LYS A 3 30.03 -10.93 -20.40
C LYS A 3 28.92 -10.60 -19.41
N ASN A 4 28.85 -11.38 -18.34
CA ASN A 4 28.09 -11.06 -17.14
C ASN A 4 28.62 -9.76 -16.54
N VAL A 5 27.89 -8.66 -16.70
CA VAL A 5 28.07 -7.46 -15.89
C VAL A 5 27.22 -7.66 -14.64
N LYS A 6 27.81 -8.26 -13.59
CA LYS A 6 27.27 -8.16 -12.22
C LYS A 6 27.65 -6.78 -11.69
N GLY A 7 26.87 -5.78 -12.10
CA GLY A 7 26.95 -4.42 -11.59
C GLY A 7 26.00 -4.25 -10.42
N PHE A 8 26.53 -3.81 -9.28
CA PHE A 8 25.79 -3.47 -8.08
C PHE A 8 24.77 -2.36 -8.34
N ILE A 9 23.58 -2.48 -7.77
CA ILE A 9 22.77 -1.32 -7.38
C ILE A 9 22.56 -1.44 -5.88
N VAL A 10 23.60 -1.06 -5.11
CA VAL A 10 23.44 -0.69 -3.71
C VAL A 10 23.17 0.81 -3.74
N ILE A 11 21.89 1.21 -3.65
CA ILE A 11 21.55 2.62 -3.46
C ILE A 11 21.73 2.88 -1.96
N ALA A 12 22.94 3.28 -1.57
CA ALA A 12 23.19 3.79 -0.24
C ALA A 12 22.46 5.14 -0.12
N LEU A 13 21.35 5.16 0.62
CA LEU A 13 20.68 6.40 1.02
C LEU A 13 21.29 6.86 2.34
N ILE A 14 21.97 8.01 2.32
CA ILE A 14 22.49 8.65 3.53
C ILE A 14 21.37 9.53 4.11
N VAL A 15 20.73 9.10 5.21
CA VAL A 15 20.04 10.03 6.13
C VAL A 15 20.13 9.55 7.60
N LEU A 16 20.70 10.45 8.41
CA LEU A 16 20.69 10.71 9.87
C LEU A 16 20.57 9.59 10.93
N ALA A 17 21.45 9.72 11.93
CA ALA A 17 21.79 8.75 12.97
C ALA A 17 20.70 8.57 14.05
N GLY A 18 20.38 7.30 14.34
CA GLY A 18 19.67 6.87 15.55
C GLY A 18 20.64 6.53 16.68
N GLY A 19 20.39 7.04 17.88
CA GLY A 19 21.27 6.95 19.04
C GLY A 19 21.37 5.56 19.67
N ALA A 20 22.57 5.20 20.12
CA ALA A 20 22.80 4.05 20.97
C ALA A 20 22.30 4.33 22.40
N VAL A 21 21.43 3.49 22.94
CA VAL A 21 21.04 3.52 24.36
C VAL A 21 21.92 2.51 25.11
N LEU A 22 22.75 3.01 26.02
CA LEU A 22 23.57 2.20 26.93
C LEU A 22 22.92 2.22 28.32
N PHE A 23 22.62 1.05 28.89
CA PHE A 23 22.33 0.90 30.33
C PHE A 23 23.34 -0.09 30.93
N GLY A 24 24.17 0.39 31.87
CA GLY A 24 25.09 -0.44 32.65
C GLY A 24 26.01 0.39 33.56
N PRO A 25 26.39 -0.10 34.75
CA PRO A 25 27.20 0.65 35.70
C PRO A 25 28.65 0.77 35.25
N LEU A 26 29.25 1.94 35.49
CA LEU A 26 30.64 2.27 35.20
C LEU A 26 31.61 1.31 35.91
N LEU A 27 32.47 0.62 35.17
CA LEU A 27 33.72 0.04 35.68
C LEU A 27 34.81 0.05 34.59
N ASN A 28 36.02 0.41 35.03
CA ASN A 28 37.24 0.64 34.26
C ASN A 28 37.80 -0.60 33.56
N LYS A 29 38.05 -0.50 32.25
CA LYS A 29 39.32 -0.78 31.55
C LYS A 29 39.14 -0.43 30.07
N ASP A 30 40.17 0.12 29.43
CA ASP A 30 40.24 0.44 28.00
C ASP A 30 40.25 -0.83 27.10
N GLU A 31 39.24 -1.69 27.24
CA GLU A 31 39.00 -2.81 26.33
C GLU A 31 37.70 -2.53 25.56
N THR A 32 37.83 -2.31 24.25
CA THR A 32 36.68 -2.18 23.35
C THR A 32 35.83 -3.45 23.47
N PRO A 33 34.58 -3.38 23.98
CA PRO A 33 33.84 -4.59 24.27
C PRO A 33 33.46 -5.30 22.97
N ALA A 34 33.68 -6.62 22.94
CA ALA A 34 33.42 -7.48 21.81
C ALA A 34 32.01 -7.29 21.23
N GLU A 35 31.90 -6.99 19.94
CA GLU A 35 30.62 -6.77 19.26
C GLU A 35 30.66 -7.17 17.80
N ALA A 36 29.48 -7.47 17.25
CA ALA A 36 29.28 -7.62 15.83
C ALA A 36 28.35 -6.51 15.33
N ARG A 37 28.70 -5.90 14.20
CA ARG A 37 27.93 -4.82 13.58
C ARG A 37 27.90 -4.97 12.07
N PHE A 38 26.94 -4.35 11.41
CA PHE A 38 26.94 -4.31 9.95
C PHE A 38 28.20 -3.62 9.41
N ASP A 39 28.75 -4.11 8.31
CA ASP A 39 29.92 -3.51 7.64
C ASP A 39 29.54 -2.34 6.72
N PHE A 40 28.34 -1.78 6.91
CA PHE A 40 27.83 -0.60 6.24
C PHE A 40 27.19 0.34 7.25
N LEU A 41 27.11 1.62 6.88
CA LEU A 41 26.49 2.66 7.69
C LEU A 41 25.06 2.91 7.23
N GLY A 42 24.14 3.05 8.17
CA GLY A 42 22.74 3.40 7.89
C GLY A 42 21.93 2.28 7.24
N ASP A 43 20.74 2.65 6.77
CA ASP A 43 19.79 1.73 6.17
C ASP A 43 20.27 1.19 4.82
N VAL A 44 19.78 0.00 4.47
CA VAL A 44 20.20 -0.73 3.26
C VAL A 44 19.00 -1.06 2.39
N ALA A 45 19.20 -1.08 1.07
CA ALA A 45 18.19 -1.50 0.12
C ALA A 45 18.67 -2.71 -0.70
N THR A 46 17.74 -3.59 -1.05
CA THR A 46 17.95 -4.74 -1.95
C THR A 46 16.71 -4.96 -2.81
N VAL A 47 16.82 -5.83 -3.81
CA VAL A 47 15.74 -6.22 -4.71
C VAL A 47 15.19 -7.59 -4.30
N ALA A 48 13.87 -7.77 -4.36
CA ALA A 48 13.24 -9.06 -4.10
C ALA A 48 13.77 -10.15 -5.05
N ASP A 49 13.90 -11.38 -4.55
CA ASP A 49 14.40 -12.55 -5.27
C ASP A 49 15.84 -12.44 -5.82
N LEU A 50 16.54 -11.32 -5.57
CA LEU A 50 17.94 -11.13 -5.94
C LEU A 50 18.85 -11.52 -4.77
N GLU A 51 19.82 -12.40 -5.01
CA GLU A 51 20.83 -12.74 -4.00
C GLU A 51 21.69 -11.51 -3.67
N SER A 52 21.65 -11.12 -2.40
CA SER A 52 22.47 -10.08 -1.80
C SER A 52 23.37 -10.68 -0.72
N THR A 53 24.57 -10.13 -0.57
CA THR A 53 25.53 -10.53 0.47
C THR A 53 25.59 -9.46 1.56
N ILE A 54 25.28 -9.85 2.78
CA ILE A 54 25.41 -9.03 3.98
C ILE A 54 26.75 -9.33 4.61
N LYS A 55 27.50 -8.27 4.90
CA LYS A 55 28.78 -8.33 5.59
C LYS A 55 28.62 -7.80 7.00
N ILE A 56 29.14 -8.54 7.96
CA ILE A 56 29.11 -8.22 9.39
C ILE A 56 30.56 -8.16 9.85
N LYS A 57 30.92 -7.03 10.43
CA LYS A 57 32.24 -6.77 10.99
C LYS A 57 32.25 -7.14 12.46
N LEU A 58 33.24 -7.92 12.88
CA LEU A 58 33.54 -8.14 14.29
C LEU A 58 34.49 -7.04 14.78
N VAL A 59 34.24 -6.54 15.98
CA VAL A 59 35.07 -5.55 16.66
C VAL A 59 35.37 -6.10 18.05
N GLY A 60 36.66 -6.30 18.37
CA GLY A 60 37.07 -6.98 19.60
C GLY A 60 36.72 -8.47 19.57
N GLU A 61 37.45 -9.27 18.80
CA GLU A 61 37.08 -10.66 18.48
C GLU A 61 37.14 -11.63 19.68
N GLU A 62 37.87 -11.27 20.74
CA GLU A 62 37.93 -12.07 21.96
C GLU A 62 36.69 -11.83 22.83
N GLY A 63 35.89 -12.87 23.06
CA GLY A 63 34.78 -12.85 24.02
C GLY A 63 33.37 -13.01 23.43
N LEU A 64 33.19 -13.02 22.11
CA LEU A 64 31.87 -13.30 21.52
C LEU A 64 31.48 -14.78 21.70
N ALA A 65 30.36 -15.03 22.37
CA ALA A 65 29.76 -16.36 22.46
C ALA A 65 28.88 -16.66 21.25
N LYS A 66 28.14 -15.65 20.75
CA LYS A 66 27.13 -15.83 19.69
C LYS A 66 26.94 -14.54 18.89
N VAL A 67 26.65 -14.69 17.60
CA VAL A 67 26.13 -13.62 16.75
C VAL A 67 24.88 -14.13 16.04
N GLU A 68 23.83 -13.32 15.99
CA GLU A 68 22.58 -13.62 15.30
C GLU A 68 22.22 -12.48 14.35
N LEU A 69 21.73 -12.85 13.17
CA LEU A 69 21.12 -11.94 12.21
C LEU A 69 19.61 -12.15 12.25
N LEU A 70 18.86 -11.06 12.48
CA LEU A 70 17.41 -11.08 12.60
C LEU A 70 16.76 -10.20 11.54
N LEU A 71 15.61 -10.64 11.03
CA LEU A 71 14.70 -9.88 10.17
C LEU A 71 13.33 -9.86 10.85
N ASP A 72 12.82 -8.68 11.19
CA ASP A 72 11.59 -8.49 11.99
C ASP A 72 11.55 -9.40 13.24
N SER A 73 12.62 -9.34 14.03
CA SER A 73 12.80 -10.15 15.26
C SER A 73 12.94 -11.66 15.05
N ARG A 74 12.87 -12.17 13.81
CA ARG A 74 13.11 -13.58 13.51
C ARG A 74 14.58 -13.81 13.19
N VAL A 75 15.22 -14.73 13.92
CA VAL A 75 16.59 -15.19 13.60
C VAL A 75 16.59 -15.88 12.22
N ILE A 76 17.35 -15.31 11.29
CA ILE A 76 17.55 -15.88 9.95
C ILE A 76 18.92 -16.55 9.79
N LYS A 77 19.87 -16.20 10.66
CA LYS A 77 21.19 -16.84 10.73
C LYS A 77 21.80 -16.69 12.12
N SER A 78 22.52 -17.72 12.57
CA SER A 78 23.29 -17.69 13.81
C SER A 78 24.70 -18.24 13.58
N TRP A 79 25.67 -17.69 14.31
CA TRP A 79 27.05 -18.12 14.37
C TRP A 79 27.47 -18.27 15.83
N SER A 80 28.17 -19.36 16.15
CA SER A 80 28.68 -19.64 17.48
C SER A 80 30.18 -19.32 17.54
N LYS A 81 30.60 -18.55 18.54
CA LYS A 81 32.01 -18.16 18.77
C LYS A 81 32.75 -17.73 17.51
N PRO A 82 32.22 -16.76 16.73
CA PRO A 82 32.86 -16.36 15.48
C PRO A 82 34.19 -15.63 15.77
N THR A 83 35.23 -15.97 15.01
CA THR A 83 36.60 -15.42 15.16
C THR A 83 37.04 -14.60 13.94
N SER A 84 36.13 -14.32 13.01
CA SER A 84 36.40 -13.52 11.82
C SER A 84 35.12 -12.84 11.35
N ASN A 85 35.24 -11.80 10.54
CA ASN A 85 34.11 -11.17 9.85
C ASN A 85 33.22 -12.21 9.17
N LEU A 86 31.92 -11.93 9.17
CA LEU A 86 30.89 -12.86 8.73
C LEU A 86 30.24 -12.37 7.45
N GLU A 87 29.83 -13.32 6.62
CA GLU A 87 29.04 -13.05 5.43
C GLU A 87 27.77 -13.91 5.44
N PHE A 88 26.67 -13.33 4.97
CA PHE A 88 25.41 -14.02 4.79
C PHE A 88 24.80 -13.68 3.42
N LYS A 89 24.57 -14.70 2.62
CA LYS A 89 23.88 -14.59 1.34
C LYS A 89 22.40 -14.85 1.54
N PHE A 90 21.57 -13.94 1.06
CA PHE A 90 20.12 -14.05 1.18
C PHE A 90 19.43 -13.41 -0.01
N ALA A 91 18.30 -13.98 -0.40
CA ALA A 91 17.41 -13.45 -1.44
C ALA A 91 16.03 -13.25 -0.79
N PRO A 92 15.70 -12.05 -0.31
CA PRO A 92 14.41 -11.81 0.34
C PRO A 92 13.29 -11.90 -0.70
N LYS A 93 12.20 -12.57 -0.36
CA LYS A 93 11.04 -12.71 -1.25
C LYS A 93 10.04 -11.57 -1.10
N ASN A 94 9.78 -11.18 0.13
CA ASN A 94 8.78 -10.17 0.46
C ASN A 94 9.37 -8.78 0.23
N ILE A 95 8.61 -7.92 -0.44
CA ILE A 95 8.90 -6.49 -0.56
C ILE A 95 8.43 -5.76 0.70
N GLY A 96 8.96 -4.58 0.95
CA GLY A 96 8.61 -3.77 2.11
C GLY A 96 9.82 -3.19 2.83
N THR A 97 9.57 -2.62 4.01
CA THR A 97 10.63 -2.17 4.92
C THR A 97 10.62 -3.03 6.17
N PHE A 98 11.75 -3.67 6.44
CA PHE A 98 11.94 -4.63 7.53
C PHE A 98 12.94 -4.09 8.54
N THR A 99 12.76 -4.44 9.80
CA THR A 99 13.79 -4.23 10.83
C THR A 99 14.86 -5.31 10.67
N PHE A 100 16.12 -4.90 10.59
CA PHE A 100 17.25 -5.77 10.31
C PHE A 100 18.33 -5.60 11.38
N GLN A 101 18.61 -6.65 12.13
CA GLN A 101 19.42 -6.55 13.34
C GLN A 101 20.57 -7.56 13.33
N VAL A 102 21.75 -7.11 13.75
CA VAL A 102 22.81 -8.00 14.24
C VAL A 102 22.80 -7.94 15.76
N VAL A 103 22.60 -9.09 16.40
CA VAL A 103 22.68 -9.24 17.85
C VAL A 103 23.93 -10.02 18.18
N SER A 104 24.86 -9.42 18.92
CA SER A 104 26.04 -10.12 19.46
C SER A 104 25.87 -10.36 20.95
N THR A 105 26.18 -11.58 21.39
CA THR A 105 26.18 -11.99 22.81
C THR A 105 27.60 -12.37 23.21
N ASP A 106 28.12 -11.80 24.29
CA ASP A 106 29.42 -12.16 24.84
C ASP A 106 29.36 -13.40 25.76
N SER A 107 30.50 -13.81 26.32
CA SER A 107 30.62 -14.95 27.23
C SER A 107 29.85 -14.79 28.53
N ASP A 108 29.60 -13.55 28.97
CA ASP A 108 28.88 -13.23 30.20
C ASP A 108 27.37 -13.09 29.96
N GLY A 109 26.94 -13.19 28.70
CA GLY A 109 25.54 -13.11 28.28
C GLY A 109 25.05 -11.69 27.99
N LEU A 110 25.94 -10.68 27.99
CA LEU A 110 25.57 -9.32 27.61
C LEU A 110 25.30 -9.27 26.10
N MET A 111 24.20 -8.61 25.75
CA MET A 111 23.78 -8.44 24.36
C MET A 111 24.03 -7.01 23.87
N LYS A 112 24.50 -6.90 22.64
CA LYS A 112 24.56 -5.66 21.87
C LYS A 112 23.79 -5.84 20.57
N VAL A 113 23.10 -4.78 20.14
CA VAL A 113 22.26 -4.79 18.94
C VAL A 113 22.70 -3.66 18.00
N ASP A 114 23.06 -4.02 16.76
CA ASP A 114 23.12 -3.08 15.65
C ASP A 114 21.86 -3.23 14.80
N GLU A 115 21.00 -2.21 14.80
CA GLU A 115 19.72 -2.19 14.10
C GLU A 115 19.75 -1.24 12.91
N ARG A 116 19.24 -1.72 11.77
CA ARG A 116 19.07 -1.00 10.50
C ARG A 116 17.66 -1.25 9.95
N ARG A 117 17.23 -0.42 9.01
CA ARG A 117 16.13 -0.78 8.11
C ARG A 117 16.68 -1.46 6.86
N LEU A 118 16.01 -2.53 6.45
CA LEU A 118 16.20 -3.18 5.16
C LEU A 118 14.99 -2.87 4.29
N LYS A 119 15.21 -2.09 3.23
CA LYS A 119 14.22 -1.86 2.17
C LYS A 119 14.35 -2.92 1.09
N VAL A 120 13.30 -3.70 0.86
CA VAL A 120 13.24 -4.66 -0.25
C VAL A 120 12.30 -4.12 -1.32
N VAL A 121 12.86 -3.70 -2.46
CA VAL A 121 12.08 -3.19 -3.60
C VAL A 121 11.68 -4.32 -4.54
N SER A 122 10.68 -4.05 -5.38
CA SER A 122 10.23 -5.01 -6.37
C SER A 122 11.30 -5.32 -7.42
N ASN A 123 11.36 -6.57 -7.87
CA ASN A 123 12.18 -6.99 -9.01
C ASN A 123 11.51 -6.77 -10.37
N ILE A 124 10.27 -6.30 -10.37
CA ILE A 124 9.56 -5.93 -11.60
C ILE A 124 9.50 -4.41 -11.73
N THR A 125 9.69 -3.93 -12.95
CA THR A 125 9.36 -2.55 -13.31
C THR A 125 7.91 -2.54 -13.79
N PRO A 126 7.02 -1.68 -13.25
CA PRO A 126 5.63 -1.64 -13.67
C PRO A 126 5.51 -1.37 -15.16
N GLU A 127 4.62 -2.09 -15.84
CA GLU A 127 4.29 -1.82 -17.23
C GLU A 127 3.55 -0.48 -17.35
N ALA A 128 3.96 0.36 -18.30
CA ALA A 128 3.35 1.67 -18.52
C ALA A 128 2.15 1.56 -19.48
N LEU A 129 0.98 1.95 -18.99
CA LEU A 129 -0.28 1.97 -19.73
C LEU A 129 -0.85 3.40 -19.80
N THR A 130 -1.82 3.61 -20.68
CA THR A 130 -2.64 4.82 -20.76
C THR A 130 -4.12 4.43 -20.73
N ALA A 131 -4.91 5.19 -19.97
CA ALA A 131 -6.37 5.09 -20.00
C ALA A 131 -6.91 5.77 -21.27
N LYS A 132 -7.42 4.98 -22.21
CA LYS A 132 -8.05 5.48 -23.44
C LYS A 132 -9.54 5.67 -23.20
N ILE A 133 -10.04 6.88 -23.45
CA ILE A 133 -11.47 7.18 -23.36
C ILE A 133 -12.22 6.44 -24.47
N VAL A 134 -13.24 5.66 -24.08
CA VAL A 134 -14.18 5.00 -24.99
C VAL A 134 -15.47 5.80 -25.09
N GLN A 135 -16.05 6.17 -23.94
CA GLN A 135 -17.27 6.95 -23.84
C GLN A 135 -17.14 8.00 -22.72
N THR A 136 -17.89 9.09 -22.85
CA THR A 136 -17.97 10.15 -21.84
C THR A 136 -19.42 10.30 -21.40
N HIS A 137 -19.63 10.35 -20.09
CA HIS A 137 -20.90 10.60 -19.44
C HIS A 137 -20.82 11.87 -18.59
N ALA A 138 -21.98 12.48 -18.31
CA ALA A 138 -22.06 13.54 -17.31
C ALA A 138 -21.79 12.98 -15.91
N HIS A 139 -21.40 13.86 -14.99
CA HIS A 139 -21.23 13.52 -13.59
C HIS A 139 -21.60 14.71 -12.70
N ASP A 140 -22.11 14.43 -11.49
CA ASP A 140 -22.54 15.45 -10.54
C ASP A 140 -21.33 16.26 -10.05
N ILE A 141 -21.28 17.55 -10.44
CA ILE A 141 -20.21 18.48 -10.03
C ILE A 141 -20.19 18.78 -8.53
N THR A 142 -21.21 18.34 -7.78
CA THR A 142 -21.25 18.43 -6.31
C THR A 142 -20.74 17.17 -5.62
N SER A 143 -20.51 16.06 -6.36
CA SER A 143 -19.99 14.82 -5.81
C SER A 143 -18.49 14.90 -5.58
N PHE A 144 -18.08 15.02 -4.32
CA PHE A 144 -16.69 14.82 -3.91
C PHE A 144 -16.41 13.32 -3.79
N THR A 145 -16.30 12.63 -4.94
CA THR A 145 -16.22 11.16 -5.05
C THR A 145 -15.11 10.56 -4.20
N GLN A 146 -15.45 9.62 -3.33
CA GLN A 146 -14.51 8.90 -2.47
C GLN A 146 -14.58 7.38 -2.62
N GLY A 147 -15.67 6.85 -3.16
CA GLY A 147 -15.75 5.47 -3.62
C GLY A 147 -16.80 5.34 -4.72
N LEU A 148 -16.55 4.45 -5.67
CA LEU A 148 -17.40 4.23 -6.83
C LEU A 148 -17.38 2.74 -7.16
N GLU A 149 -18.52 2.07 -7.25
CA GLU A 149 -18.52 0.61 -7.45
C GLU A 149 -19.78 0.14 -8.18
N PHE A 150 -19.61 -0.86 -9.06
CA PHE A 150 -20.73 -1.60 -9.62
C PHE A 150 -21.06 -2.85 -8.79
N TYR A 151 -22.36 -3.09 -8.58
CA TYR A 151 -22.85 -4.35 -8.05
C TYR A 151 -24.16 -4.73 -8.74
N GLU A 152 -24.22 -5.93 -9.32
CA GLU A 152 -25.40 -6.42 -10.07
C GLU A 152 -25.91 -5.40 -11.12
N GLY A 153 -24.96 -4.81 -11.87
CA GLY A 153 -25.25 -3.83 -12.92
C GLY A 153 -25.61 -2.42 -12.43
N ARG A 154 -25.79 -2.22 -11.12
CA ARG A 154 -26.11 -0.93 -10.48
C ARG A 154 -24.84 -0.22 -10.05
N LEU A 155 -24.76 1.09 -10.26
CA LEU A 155 -23.60 1.91 -9.87
C LEU A 155 -23.89 2.65 -8.57
N PHE A 156 -22.96 2.59 -7.62
CA PHE A 156 -23.05 3.29 -6.35
C PHE A 156 -21.90 4.28 -6.20
N GLU A 157 -22.18 5.41 -5.58
CA GLU A 157 -21.19 6.45 -5.30
C GLU A 157 -21.27 6.89 -3.83
N GLY A 158 -20.14 6.79 -3.14
CA GLY A 158 -19.90 7.40 -1.83
C GLY A 158 -19.13 8.71 -1.97
N THR A 159 -19.62 9.78 -1.35
CA THR A 159 -18.99 11.09 -1.40
C THR A 159 -18.47 11.57 -0.04
N GLY A 160 -17.42 12.38 -0.07
CA GLY A 160 -16.86 13.07 1.08
C GLY A 160 -17.39 14.49 1.29
N GLN A 161 -16.72 15.21 2.20
CA GLN A 161 -17.02 16.53 2.78
C GLN A 161 -17.94 16.51 4.00
N ARG A 162 -17.47 17.12 5.09
CA ARG A 162 -18.22 17.21 6.36
C ARG A 162 -19.54 17.98 6.12
N GLY A 163 -20.64 17.38 6.56
CA GLY A 163 -21.98 17.94 6.36
C GLY A 163 -22.58 17.74 4.97
N GLN A 164 -21.83 17.17 4.01
CA GLN A 164 -22.30 16.92 2.65
C GLN A 164 -22.12 15.46 2.20
N SER A 165 -21.38 14.64 2.97
CA SER A 165 -21.13 13.24 2.66
C SER A 165 -22.44 12.47 2.49
N LYS A 166 -22.56 11.76 1.37
CA LYS A 166 -23.73 10.97 1.00
C LYS A 166 -23.31 9.63 0.40
N ILE A 167 -24.26 8.70 0.37
CA ILE A 167 -24.21 7.47 -0.42
C ILE A 167 -25.49 7.39 -1.25
N SER A 168 -25.32 7.07 -2.53
CA SER A 168 -26.42 6.94 -3.49
C SER A 168 -26.13 5.83 -4.49
N GLU A 169 -27.17 5.14 -4.95
CA GLU A 169 -27.14 4.54 -6.28
C GLU A 169 -27.26 5.67 -7.31
N ILE A 170 -26.50 5.59 -8.40
CA ILE A 170 -26.50 6.58 -9.48
C ILE A 170 -26.64 5.88 -10.85
N ASN A 171 -27.16 6.60 -11.85
CA ASN A 171 -27.02 6.19 -13.24
C ASN A 171 -25.63 6.59 -13.78
N LEU A 172 -25.32 6.23 -15.03
CA LEU A 172 -24.04 6.58 -15.66
C LEU A 172 -23.86 8.09 -15.86
N GLU A 173 -24.95 8.85 -15.86
CA GLU A 173 -24.97 10.31 -15.92
C GLU A 173 -24.74 10.98 -14.54
N GLY A 174 -24.54 10.19 -13.48
CA GLY A 174 -24.29 10.67 -12.12
C GLY A 174 -25.55 11.12 -11.37
N GLU A 175 -26.74 10.84 -11.89
CA GLU A 175 -28.00 11.20 -11.23
C GLU A 175 -28.43 10.10 -10.25
N PRO A 176 -28.86 10.45 -9.02
CA PRO A 176 -29.33 9.47 -8.05
C PRO A 176 -30.52 8.64 -8.56
N VAL A 177 -30.42 7.33 -8.38
CA VAL A 177 -31.51 6.37 -8.61
C VAL A 177 -32.11 6.00 -7.24
N GLY A 178 -33.33 6.47 -6.97
CA GLY A 178 -34.00 6.22 -5.71
C GLY A 178 -33.48 7.08 -4.55
N ASN A 179 -33.25 6.45 -3.38
CA ASN A 179 -32.94 7.16 -2.15
C ASN A 179 -31.45 7.48 -2.02
N THR A 180 -31.15 8.69 -1.56
CA THR A 180 -29.82 9.12 -1.13
C THR A 180 -29.76 9.18 0.39
N ILE A 181 -28.75 8.57 1.00
CA ILE A 181 -28.54 8.66 2.45
C ILE A 181 -27.45 9.68 2.72
N LYS A 182 -27.78 10.71 3.51
CA LYS A 182 -26.82 11.68 4.03
C LYS A 182 -26.21 11.17 5.32
N MET A 183 -24.89 11.29 5.45
CA MET A 183 -24.22 11.02 6.71
C MET A 183 -24.45 12.16 7.70
N ASP A 184 -24.38 11.84 9.00
CA ASP A 184 -24.33 12.89 10.03
C ASP A 184 -23.12 13.81 9.78
N GLY A 185 -23.29 15.11 9.99
CA GLY A 185 -22.31 16.13 9.61
C GLY A 185 -20.97 16.05 10.35
N THR A 186 -20.87 15.23 11.40
CA THR A 186 -19.60 14.95 12.09
C THR A 186 -18.70 13.95 11.37
N TYR A 187 -19.24 13.22 10.39
CA TYR A 187 -18.52 12.27 9.57
C TYR A 187 -18.13 12.86 8.22
N PHE A 188 -17.05 12.31 7.67
CA PHE A 188 -16.61 12.53 6.30
C PHE A 188 -16.57 11.14 5.66
N GLY A 189 -17.42 10.90 4.67
CA GLY A 189 -17.52 9.62 3.97
C GLY A 189 -16.31 9.38 3.07
N GLU A 190 -15.85 8.13 3.03
CA GLU A 190 -14.72 7.70 2.21
C GLU A 190 -15.15 6.52 1.32
N GLY A 191 -14.21 5.65 0.94
CA GLY A 191 -14.38 4.51 0.04
C GLY A 191 -15.52 3.58 0.43
N ILE A 192 -16.13 2.99 -0.61
CA ILE A 192 -17.25 2.06 -0.49
C ILE A 192 -16.88 0.73 -1.14
N THR A 193 -17.47 -0.37 -0.67
CA THR A 193 -17.50 -1.61 -1.44
C THR A 193 -18.75 -2.42 -1.11
N MET A 194 -19.08 -3.40 -1.93
CA MET A 194 -20.25 -4.24 -1.81
C MET A 194 -19.84 -5.70 -1.69
N MET A 195 -20.31 -6.36 -0.64
CA MET A 195 -20.11 -7.80 -0.50
C MET A 195 -21.32 -8.44 0.19
N ASP A 196 -21.78 -9.55 -0.36
CA ASP A 196 -22.93 -10.32 0.13
C ASP A 196 -24.20 -9.45 0.32
N GLY A 197 -24.49 -8.54 -0.62
CA GLY A 197 -25.65 -7.64 -0.57
C GLY A 197 -25.57 -6.52 0.47
N ILE A 198 -24.42 -6.33 1.11
CA ILE A 198 -24.15 -5.27 2.09
C ILE A 198 -23.16 -4.28 1.48
N LEU A 199 -23.54 -3.00 1.48
CA LEU A 199 -22.64 -1.90 1.15
C LEU A 199 -21.90 -1.48 2.41
N PHE A 200 -20.58 -1.38 2.33
CA PHE A 200 -19.69 -0.88 3.37
C PHE A 200 -19.20 0.50 2.97
N GLN A 201 -19.22 1.48 3.88
CA GLN A 201 -18.67 2.82 3.64
C GLN A 201 -17.72 3.22 4.77
N LEU A 202 -16.50 3.60 4.41
CA LEU A 202 -15.50 4.11 5.35
C LEU A 202 -15.79 5.55 5.77
N THR A 203 -15.09 5.99 6.81
CA THR A 203 -15.02 7.39 7.19
C THR A 203 -13.59 7.84 7.41
N TRP A 204 -13.31 9.09 7.08
CA TRP A 204 -12.01 9.69 7.34
C TRP A 204 -11.86 10.04 8.83
N GLN A 205 -10.74 9.63 9.45
CA GLN A 205 -10.30 9.91 10.83
C GLN A 205 -11.20 9.44 11.98
N LYS A 206 -12.42 8.99 11.72
CA LYS A 206 -13.35 8.54 12.76
C LYS A 206 -13.21 7.06 13.09
N GLY A 207 -12.56 6.27 12.22
CA GLY A 207 -12.39 4.84 12.45
C GLY A 207 -13.72 4.10 12.46
N VAL A 208 -14.70 4.56 11.68
CA VAL A 208 -16.02 3.93 11.58
C VAL A 208 -16.25 3.45 10.15
N CYS A 209 -16.77 2.24 10.01
CA CYS A 209 -17.32 1.73 8.75
C CYS A 209 -18.83 1.50 8.94
N PHE A 210 -19.62 2.23 8.17
CA PHE A 210 -21.07 2.09 8.13
C PHE A 210 -21.47 0.98 7.16
N THR A 211 -22.62 0.35 7.42
CA THR A 211 -23.18 -0.66 6.53
C THR A 211 -24.58 -0.28 6.08
N TYR A 212 -24.95 -0.70 4.87
CA TYR A 212 -26.24 -0.40 4.25
C TYR A 212 -26.77 -1.63 3.53
N SER A 213 -28.10 -1.79 3.54
CA SER A 213 -28.81 -2.76 2.72
C SER A 213 -29.23 -2.11 1.40
N ILE A 214 -29.21 -2.90 0.33
CA ILE A 214 -29.57 -2.51 -1.04
C ILE A 214 -30.69 -3.36 -1.66
N GLU A 215 -31.34 -4.24 -0.88
CA GLU A 215 -32.33 -5.22 -1.38
C GLU A 215 -33.54 -4.55 -2.04
N ASP A 216 -34.13 -3.53 -1.40
CA ASP A 216 -35.27 -2.77 -1.94
C ASP A 216 -34.87 -1.31 -2.25
N THR A 217 -34.46 -0.61 -1.20
CA THR A 217 -33.96 0.77 -1.26
C THR A 217 -32.74 0.88 -0.38
N LEU A 218 -31.82 1.76 -0.74
CA LEU A 218 -30.65 2.05 0.09
C LEU A 218 -31.09 2.45 1.50
N LYS A 219 -30.66 1.67 2.50
CA LYS A 219 -31.03 1.88 3.90
C LYS A 219 -29.86 1.55 4.82
N ILE A 220 -29.57 2.43 5.78
CA ILE A 220 -28.55 2.19 6.80
C ILE A 220 -28.92 0.98 7.66
N LEU A 221 -27.96 0.09 7.88
CA LEU A 221 -28.11 -1.07 8.75
C LEU A 221 -27.69 -0.72 10.19
N PRO A 222 -28.31 -1.35 11.20
CA PRO A 222 -27.85 -1.24 12.57
C PRO A 222 -26.53 -2.01 12.75
N GLY A 223 -25.55 -1.39 13.38
CA GLY A 223 -24.25 -2.00 13.64
C GLY A 223 -23.18 -1.46 12.69
N ASN A 224 -22.41 -0.51 13.20
CA ASN A 224 -21.21 -0.04 12.54
C ASN A 224 -20.01 -0.83 13.04
N PHE A 225 -19.01 -0.98 12.18
CA PHE A 225 -17.70 -1.44 12.63
C PHE A 225 -16.85 -0.27 13.08
N ASN A 226 -16.11 -0.47 14.17
CA ASN A 226 -15.08 0.46 14.60
C ASN A 226 -13.70 -0.15 14.32
N TYR A 227 -12.78 0.65 13.84
CA TYR A 227 -11.38 0.27 13.63
C TYR A 227 -10.45 1.38 14.12
N VAL A 228 -9.26 0.97 14.55
CA VAL A 228 -8.27 1.86 15.18
C VAL A 228 -6.93 1.75 14.48
N GLY A 229 -6.13 2.82 14.57
CA GLY A 229 -4.72 2.82 14.18
C GLY A 229 -4.42 3.25 12.74
N GLN A 230 -5.44 3.55 11.94
CA GLN A 230 -5.28 4.06 10.56
C GLN A 230 -6.54 4.82 10.13
N ASP A 231 -6.37 5.76 9.19
CA ASP A 231 -7.49 6.33 8.45
C ASP A 231 -8.09 5.26 7.51
N GLY A 232 -9.30 5.49 7.00
CA GLY A 232 -9.86 4.70 5.89
C GLY A 232 -10.02 5.59 4.68
N TRP A 233 -9.45 5.22 3.54
CA TRP A 233 -9.49 5.98 2.28
C TRP A 233 -10.28 5.19 1.23
N GLY A 234 -9.67 4.29 0.49
CA GLY A 234 -10.35 3.41 -0.47
C GLY A 234 -10.78 2.07 0.15
N LEU A 235 -11.82 1.49 -0.43
CA LEU A 235 -12.33 0.17 -0.07
C LEU A 235 -12.70 -0.58 -1.35
N CYS A 236 -12.30 -1.84 -1.47
CA CYS A 236 -12.83 -2.78 -2.46
C CYS A 236 -12.92 -4.18 -1.83
N ASN A 237 -13.20 -5.23 -2.59
CA ASN A 237 -13.21 -6.60 -2.07
C ASN A 237 -12.80 -7.64 -3.12
N ASP A 238 -12.26 -8.77 -2.67
CA ASP A 238 -11.93 -9.93 -3.52
C ASP A 238 -13.00 -11.05 -3.45
N GLY A 239 -14.20 -10.74 -2.94
CA GLY A 239 -15.25 -11.71 -2.63
C GLY A 239 -15.00 -12.56 -1.37
N LYS A 240 -13.89 -12.33 -0.65
CA LYS A 240 -13.57 -13.02 0.61
C LYS A 240 -13.27 -12.04 1.74
N SER A 241 -12.45 -11.04 1.47
CA SER A 241 -11.99 -10.02 2.41
C SER A 241 -12.31 -8.64 1.84
N LEU A 242 -12.61 -7.70 2.74
CA LEU A 242 -12.64 -6.28 2.41
C LEU A 242 -11.18 -5.79 2.32
N ILE A 243 -10.85 -4.99 1.32
CA ILE A 243 -9.49 -4.53 1.03
C ILE A 243 -9.47 -3.02 1.19
N MET A 244 -8.66 -2.51 2.11
CA MET A 244 -8.69 -1.12 2.53
C MET A 244 -7.33 -0.44 2.36
N SER A 245 -7.34 0.76 1.77
CA SER A 245 -6.21 1.69 1.80
C SER A 245 -6.42 2.77 2.87
N ASP A 246 -5.34 3.41 3.27
CA ASP A 246 -5.33 4.46 4.29
C ASP A 246 -4.43 5.67 3.93
N GLY A 247 -4.03 5.77 2.66
CA GLY A 247 -3.10 6.79 2.18
C GLY A 247 -1.62 6.47 2.44
N THR A 248 -1.29 5.40 3.16
CA THR A 248 0.08 4.88 3.25
C THR A 248 0.39 3.93 2.09
N GLU A 249 1.55 3.28 2.09
CA GLU A 249 1.85 2.16 1.20
C GLU A 249 1.18 0.85 1.59
N ARG A 250 0.53 0.79 2.76
CA ARG A 250 -0.07 -0.43 3.28
C ARG A 250 -1.50 -0.61 2.76
N ILE A 251 -1.78 -1.84 2.34
CA ILE A 251 -3.15 -2.31 2.09
C ILE A 251 -3.51 -3.35 3.16
N THR A 252 -4.64 -3.14 3.82
CA THR A 252 -5.14 -4.01 4.88
C THR A 252 -6.32 -4.82 4.38
N PHE A 253 -6.23 -6.15 4.48
CA PHE A 253 -7.33 -7.07 4.24
C PHE A 253 -8.08 -7.27 5.55
N ARG A 254 -9.39 -7.09 5.53
CA ARG A 254 -10.26 -7.07 6.70
C ARG A 254 -11.38 -8.09 6.56
N SER A 255 -11.72 -8.70 7.69
CA SER A 255 -12.86 -9.61 7.75
C SER A 255 -14.16 -8.86 7.50
N PRO A 256 -15.05 -9.31 6.61
CA PRO A 256 -16.36 -8.65 6.44
C PRO A 256 -17.30 -8.81 7.62
N LYS A 257 -17.05 -9.81 8.48
CA LYS A 257 -17.90 -10.11 9.64
C LYS A 257 -17.56 -9.26 10.85
N THR A 258 -16.29 -8.88 11.01
CA THR A 258 -15.79 -8.21 12.21
C THR A 258 -15.01 -6.93 11.92
N PHE A 259 -14.66 -6.69 10.66
CA PHE A 259 -13.80 -5.61 10.17
C PHE A 259 -12.37 -5.61 10.73
N GLN A 260 -11.98 -6.65 11.47
CA GLN A 260 -10.64 -6.82 12.00
C GLN A 260 -9.64 -7.09 10.86
N ALA A 261 -8.42 -6.57 11.00
CA ALA A 261 -7.34 -6.85 10.06
C ALA A 261 -6.97 -8.33 10.09
N GLU A 262 -6.99 -8.98 8.93
CA GLU A 262 -6.63 -10.39 8.74
C GLU A 262 -5.19 -10.53 8.25
N ARG A 263 -4.78 -9.65 7.32
CA ARG A 263 -3.42 -9.54 6.82
C ARG A 263 -3.16 -8.16 6.21
N THR A 264 -1.90 -7.86 5.98
CA THR A 264 -1.47 -6.65 5.29
C THR A 264 -0.48 -6.97 4.19
N ILE A 265 -0.42 -6.12 3.17
CA ILE A 265 0.68 -6.06 2.20
C ILE A 265 1.18 -4.61 2.16
N ASP A 266 2.47 -4.44 1.85
CA ASP A 266 3.02 -3.12 1.55
C ASP A 266 3.26 -3.02 0.03
N VAL A 267 2.88 -1.90 -0.58
CA VAL A 267 2.88 -1.71 -2.03
C VAL A 267 4.17 -1.06 -2.50
N TYR A 268 4.95 -1.79 -3.28
CA TYR A 268 6.26 -1.34 -3.77
C TYR A 268 6.43 -1.59 -5.27
N ASN A 269 7.06 -0.64 -5.94
CA ASN A 269 7.63 -0.82 -7.27
C ASN A 269 9.16 -1.01 -7.16
N ASN A 270 9.85 -1.02 -8.30
CA ASN A 270 11.32 -1.14 -8.38
C ASN A 270 12.09 0.08 -7.84
N ARG A 271 11.40 1.17 -7.51
CA ARG A 271 11.98 2.41 -6.94
C ARG A 271 11.69 2.55 -5.45
N GLY A 272 10.64 1.92 -4.94
CA GLY A 272 10.31 1.91 -3.51
C GLY A 272 8.82 1.81 -3.23
N ALA A 273 8.47 2.17 -1.99
CA ALA A 273 7.09 2.28 -1.53
C ALA A 273 6.29 3.24 -2.40
N LEU A 274 5.05 2.87 -2.69
CA LEU A 274 4.05 3.75 -3.27
C LEU A 274 3.05 4.13 -2.18
N THR A 275 3.10 5.38 -1.74
CA THR A 275 2.16 5.94 -0.77
C THR A 275 1.02 6.65 -1.47
N GLN A 276 0.11 7.24 -0.69
CA GLN A 276 -1.05 7.99 -1.19
C GLN A 276 -2.04 7.11 -1.98
N LEU A 277 -2.09 5.82 -1.68
CA LEU A 277 -3.09 4.90 -2.22
C LEU A 277 -4.46 5.33 -1.71
N ASN A 278 -5.35 5.67 -2.62
CA ASN A 278 -6.67 6.21 -2.32
C ASN A 278 -7.74 5.21 -2.73
N GLU A 279 -8.73 5.62 -3.52
CA GLU A 279 -9.80 4.76 -3.96
C GLU A 279 -9.28 3.48 -4.66
N LEU A 280 -9.98 2.36 -4.41
CA LEU A 280 -9.57 1.03 -4.80
C LEU A 280 -10.67 0.34 -5.61
N GLU A 281 -10.28 -0.52 -6.55
CA GLU A 281 -11.18 -1.45 -7.23
C GLU A 281 -10.51 -2.81 -7.43
N TYR A 282 -11.25 -3.91 -7.30
CA TYR A 282 -10.71 -5.26 -7.53
C TYR A 282 -11.15 -5.82 -8.89
N ILE A 283 -10.23 -5.87 -9.84
CA ILE A 283 -10.53 -6.25 -11.22
C ILE A 283 -9.68 -7.46 -11.61
N ASN A 284 -10.34 -8.58 -11.91
CA ASN A 284 -9.72 -9.79 -12.45
C ASN A 284 -8.50 -10.27 -11.64
N GLY A 285 -8.61 -10.29 -10.31
CA GLY A 285 -7.56 -10.79 -9.43
C GLY A 285 -6.50 -9.76 -9.01
N LYS A 286 -6.67 -8.49 -9.38
CA LYS A 286 -5.71 -7.41 -9.10
C LYS A 286 -6.40 -6.24 -8.42
N ILE A 287 -5.65 -5.52 -7.58
CA ILE A 287 -6.12 -4.28 -6.95
C ILE A 287 -5.70 -3.11 -7.82
N TYR A 288 -6.64 -2.29 -8.25
CA TYR A 288 -6.42 -1.01 -8.88
C TYR A 288 -6.54 0.06 -7.81
N ALA A 289 -5.61 1.02 -7.78
CA ALA A 289 -5.63 2.09 -6.79
C ALA A 289 -5.35 3.43 -7.45
N ASN A 290 -6.21 4.42 -7.19
CA ASN A 290 -5.84 5.81 -7.44
C ASN A 290 -4.66 6.20 -6.55
N VAL A 291 -3.72 6.98 -7.09
CA VAL A 291 -2.66 7.61 -6.29
C VAL A 291 -3.00 9.08 -6.11
N TYR A 292 -3.39 9.47 -4.89
CA TYR A 292 -3.89 10.80 -4.57
C TYR A 292 -2.93 11.91 -5.01
N GLN A 293 -3.49 13.05 -5.45
CA GLN A 293 -2.75 14.18 -6.04
C GLN A 293 -1.94 13.88 -7.30
N THR A 294 -2.13 12.71 -7.90
CA THR A 294 -1.57 12.37 -9.20
C THR A 294 -2.67 11.99 -10.19
N ASN A 295 -2.29 11.88 -11.47
CA ASN A 295 -3.17 11.38 -12.52
C ASN A 295 -2.86 9.92 -12.86
N LEU A 296 -2.45 9.15 -11.84
CA LEU A 296 -2.02 7.77 -11.99
C LEU A 296 -2.98 6.82 -11.27
N ILE A 297 -3.19 5.68 -11.91
CA ILE A 297 -3.71 4.46 -11.26
C ILE A 297 -2.59 3.43 -11.28
N VAL A 298 -2.43 2.71 -10.17
CA VAL A 298 -1.48 1.60 -10.08
C VAL A 298 -2.22 0.28 -9.94
N VAL A 299 -1.69 -0.75 -10.60
CA VAL A 299 -2.24 -2.11 -10.53
C VAL A 299 -1.31 -2.95 -9.68
N ILE A 300 -1.88 -3.56 -8.65
CA ILE A 300 -1.15 -4.18 -7.53
C ILE A 300 -1.51 -5.66 -7.48
N ASP A 301 -0.48 -6.50 -7.33
CA ASP A 301 -0.64 -7.91 -6.98
C ASP A 301 -1.08 -8.04 -5.51
N PRO A 302 -2.28 -8.58 -5.21
CA PRO A 302 -2.81 -8.68 -3.85
C PRO A 302 -2.06 -9.67 -2.95
N GLU A 303 -1.24 -10.56 -3.52
CA GLU A 303 -0.45 -11.53 -2.75
C GLU A 303 0.90 -10.96 -2.37
N THR A 304 1.53 -10.21 -3.28
CA THR A 304 2.92 -9.76 -3.10
C THR A 304 3.07 -8.28 -2.80
N GLY A 305 2.08 -7.44 -3.11
CA GLY A 305 2.17 -5.98 -3.05
C GLY A 305 2.97 -5.37 -4.21
N LYS A 306 3.48 -6.18 -5.14
CA LYS A 306 4.28 -5.67 -6.28
C LYS A 306 3.37 -4.88 -7.21
N THR A 307 3.80 -3.68 -7.58
CA THR A 307 3.14 -2.89 -8.62
C THR A 307 3.41 -3.52 -10.00
N LEU A 308 2.35 -4.03 -10.62
CA LEU A 308 2.39 -4.71 -11.92
C LEU A 308 2.36 -3.72 -13.07
N GLU A 309 1.46 -2.75 -13.01
CA GLU A 309 1.21 -1.77 -14.07
C GLU A 309 1.02 -0.38 -13.45
N GLN A 310 1.34 0.66 -14.23
CA GLN A 310 1.08 2.06 -13.91
C GLN A 310 0.36 2.70 -15.10
N ILE A 311 -0.86 3.17 -14.86
CA ILE A 311 -1.76 3.71 -15.86
C ILE A 311 -1.73 5.24 -15.77
N ASN A 312 -1.39 5.89 -16.88
CA ASN A 312 -1.49 7.35 -17.03
C ASN A 312 -2.92 7.75 -17.43
N CYS A 313 -3.51 8.69 -16.68
CA CYS A 313 -4.85 9.25 -16.90
C CYS A 313 -4.83 10.77 -17.18
N ASP A 314 -3.70 11.34 -17.62
CA ASP A 314 -3.58 12.79 -17.90
C ASP A 314 -4.61 13.26 -18.92
N ASN A 315 -4.89 12.45 -19.93
CA ASN A 315 -5.88 12.75 -20.97
C ASN A 315 -7.31 12.87 -20.41
N LEU A 316 -7.66 12.10 -19.37
CA LEU A 316 -8.95 12.21 -18.67
C LEU A 316 -9.02 13.53 -17.91
N VAL A 317 -7.95 13.92 -17.21
CA VAL A 317 -7.92 15.17 -16.44
C VAL A 317 -8.10 16.39 -17.34
N VAL A 318 -7.39 16.42 -18.48
CA VAL A 318 -7.49 17.50 -19.47
C VAL A 318 -8.91 17.64 -20.03
N GLN A 319 -9.59 16.52 -20.28
CA GLN A 319 -10.92 16.51 -20.92
C GLN A 319 -12.08 16.56 -19.93
N GLY A 320 -11.82 16.15 -18.68
CA GLY A 320 -12.80 15.71 -17.70
C GLY A 320 -12.96 16.62 -16.51
N ARG A 321 -11.85 17.12 -15.97
CA ARG A 321 -11.83 17.76 -14.64
C ARG A 321 -12.65 19.03 -14.56
N GLY A 322 -12.59 19.88 -15.59
CA GLY A 322 -13.17 21.23 -15.50
C GLY A 322 -12.62 21.99 -14.28
N ASN A 323 -13.51 22.49 -13.43
CA ASN A 323 -13.18 23.13 -12.14
C ASN A 323 -13.11 22.14 -10.96
N GLY A 324 -13.23 20.84 -11.23
CA GLY A 324 -13.12 19.80 -10.23
C GLY A 324 -11.70 19.68 -9.65
N ASP A 325 -11.58 18.84 -8.65
CA ASP A 325 -10.35 18.56 -7.93
C ASP A 325 -9.62 17.37 -8.58
N VAL A 326 -9.01 16.47 -7.81
CA VAL A 326 -8.19 15.36 -8.32
C VAL A 326 -9.00 14.19 -8.92
N LEU A 327 -8.32 13.39 -9.74
CA LEU A 327 -8.76 12.05 -10.17
C LEU A 327 -9.01 11.17 -8.94
N ASN A 328 -10.18 10.53 -8.85
CA ASN A 328 -10.54 9.57 -7.80
C ASN A 328 -11.86 8.86 -8.16
N GLY A 329 -11.93 7.55 -7.97
CA GLY A 329 -13.09 6.73 -8.32
C GLY A 329 -12.81 5.82 -9.51
N ILE A 330 -12.87 4.51 -9.27
CA ILE A 330 -12.63 3.44 -10.24
C ILE A 330 -13.74 2.42 -10.06
N ALA A 331 -14.55 2.20 -11.09
CA ALA A 331 -15.61 1.19 -11.03
C ALA A 331 -15.52 0.24 -12.21
N TYR A 332 -15.54 -1.05 -11.94
CA TYR A 332 -15.58 -2.10 -12.94
C TYR A 332 -16.93 -2.80 -12.92
N ASN A 333 -17.60 -2.82 -14.07
CA ASN A 333 -18.86 -3.53 -14.20
C ASN A 333 -18.58 -4.97 -14.69
N PRO A 334 -18.72 -6.01 -13.83
CA PRO A 334 -18.40 -7.38 -14.20
C PRO A 334 -19.35 -7.98 -15.24
N GLU A 335 -20.56 -7.44 -15.40
CA GLU A 335 -21.54 -7.93 -16.39
C GLU A 335 -21.17 -7.49 -17.82
N THR A 336 -20.55 -6.32 -17.95
CA THR A 336 -20.19 -5.73 -19.25
C THR A 336 -18.69 -5.77 -19.55
N GLY A 337 -17.86 -5.99 -18.53
CA GLY A 337 -16.40 -5.92 -18.63
C GLY A 337 -15.85 -4.51 -18.79
N LYS A 338 -16.68 -3.47 -18.56
CA LYS A 338 -16.32 -2.06 -18.75
C LYS A 338 -15.77 -1.45 -17.46
N THR A 339 -14.80 -0.55 -17.61
CA THR A 339 -14.21 0.20 -16.49
C THR A 339 -14.57 1.68 -16.64
N TYR A 340 -14.89 2.32 -15.52
CA TYR A 340 -15.30 3.71 -15.45
C TYR A 340 -14.42 4.47 -14.47
N LEU A 341 -13.99 5.66 -14.87
CA LEU A 341 -13.16 6.56 -14.06
C LEU A 341 -13.80 7.93 -13.96
N THR A 342 -13.68 8.58 -12.80
CA THR A 342 -14.13 9.96 -12.57
C THR A 342 -13.14 10.69 -11.66
N GLY A 343 -13.56 11.82 -11.10
CA GLY A 343 -12.82 12.52 -10.07
C GLY A 343 -13.71 13.37 -9.18
N LYS A 344 -13.08 13.92 -8.15
CA LYS A 344 -13.75 14.72 -7.12
C LYS A 344 -14.27 16.00 -7.75
N LEU A 345 -15.60 16.21 -7.73
CA LEU A 345 -16.29 17.36 -8.33
C LEU A 345 -16.10 17.44 -9.86
N TRP A 346 -15.78 16.33 -10.52
CA TRP A 346 -15.64 16.33 -11.98
C TRP A 346 -17.02 16.40 -12.65
N PRO A 347 -17.18 17.19 -13.73
CA PRO A 347 -18.38 17.19 -14.55
C PRO A 347 -18.54 15.97 -15.45
N LYS A 348 -17.53 15.07 -15.49
CA LYS A 348 -17.49 13.95 -16.42
C LYS A 348 -17.01 12.67 -15.76
N MET A 349 -17.66 11.57 -16.11
CA MET A 349 -17.22 10.19 -15.90
C MET A 349 -16.87 9.59 -17.27
N PHE A 350 -15.87 8.72 -17.32
CA PHE A 350 -15.36 8.12 -18.54
C PHE A 350 -15.43 6.61 -18.49
N GLU A 351 -16.01 5.98 -19.50
CA GLU A 351 -15.70 4.59 -19.83
C GLU A 351 -14.29 4.56 -20.45
N VAL A 352 -13.43 3.66 -19.98
CA VAL A 352 -12.04 3.56 -20.42
C VAL A 352 -11.60 2.14 -20.76
N GLU A 353 -10.61 2.06 -21.64
CA GLU A 353 -9.77 0.88 -21.88
C GLU A 353 -8.32 1.18 -21.48
N PHE A 354 -7.65 0.24 -20.83
CA PHE A 354 -6.22 0.36 -20.53
C PHE A 354 -5.40 -0.22 -21.67
N THR A 355 -4.59 0.62 -22.31
CA THR A 355 -3.79 0.25 -23.48
C THR A 355 -2.31 0.47 -23.20
N LYS A 356 -1.45 -0.38 -23.77
CA LYS A 356 -0.01 -0.17 -23.69
C LYS A 356 0.35 1.11 -24.43
N ASN A 357 1.26 1.89 -23.84
CA ASN A 357 1.79 3.05 -24.54
C ASN A 357 2.43 2.57 -25.85
N GLU A 358 1.91 3.03 -27.00
CA GLU A 358 2.61 2.84 -28.25
C GLU A 358 3.97 3.50 -28.12
N THR A 359 5.02 2.68 -28.11
CA THR A 359 6.36 3.23 -28.22
C THR A 359 6.43 3.79 -29.64
N ILE A 360 6.30 5.10 -29.78
CA ILE A 360 6.67 5.76 -31.03
C ILE A 360 8.17 5.48 -31.17
N ALA A 361 8.51 4.50 -32.01
CA ALA A 361 9.88 4.32 -32.46
C ALA A 361 10.29 5.63 -33.14
N GLN A 362 11.11 6.42 -32.46
CA GLN A 362 11.76 7.59 -33.04
C GLN A 362 12.91 7.17 -33.94
#